data_AF-A0A1J7GK78-F1
#
_entry.id   AF-A0A1J7GK78-F1
#
_cell.length_a   1.000
_cell.length_b   1.000
_cell.length_c   1.000
_cell.angle_alpha   90.00
_cell.angle_beta   90.00
_cell.angle_gamma   90.00
#
_symmetry.space_group_name_H-M   'P 1'
#
loop_
_entity.id
_entity.type
_entity.pdbx_description
1 polymer ?
#
loop_
_entity_poly.entity_id
_entity_poly.type
_entity_poly.pdbx_seq_one_letter_code
_entity_poly.pdbx_strand_id
1 'polypeptide(L)'
;MEGTTTTGEKSGRFPLSEVVADCVKRWFTDTMKEAKAGDINMQVLVGQMYYSGYGVTKDAEKGNYWLTKASKTRSAVWKVGDKHPGYNASDSDSEELKENS
;
A
#
# COMPACT_ATOMS: atom_id res chain seq x y z
N MET A 1 3.42 49.04 6.14
CA MET A 1 4.11 48.50 4.96
C MET A 1 4.17 47.00 5.11
N GLU A 2 3.26 46.25 4.48
CA GLU A 2 3.39 44.86 3.97
C GLU A 2 2.11 44.69 3.11
N GLY A 3 2.15 44.92 1.80
CA GLY A 3 2.60 43.92 0.84
C GLY A 3 1.38 43.19 0.26
N THR A 4 0.59 43.91 -0.55
CA THR A 4 -0.57 43.38 -1.29
C THR A 4 -0.13 42.29 -2.27
N THR A 5 -0.68 41.07 -2.18
CA THR A 5 -0.68 40.13 -3.31
C THR A 5 -2.11 39.86 -3.75
N THR A 6 -2.56 40.79 -4.58
CA THR A 6 -3.63 40.68 -5.57
C THR A 6 -3.72 39.24 -6.10
N THR A 7 -4.79 38.55 -5.71
CA THR A 7 -5.18 37.27 -6.31
C THR A 7 -5.78 37.59 -7.67
N GLY A 8 -4.89 37.80 -8.65
CA GLY A 8 -5.26 38.01 -10.04
C GLY A 8 -5.74 36.70 -10.65
N GLU A 9 -6.95 36.74 -11.18
CA GLU A 9 -7.62 35.72 -11.99
C GLU A 9 -6.72 35.32 -13.17
N LYS A 10 -5.93 34.24 -13.02
CA LYS A 10 -5.06 33.73 -14.09
C LYS A 10 -5.87 32.85 -15.03
N SER A 11 -6.63 33.49 -15.92
CA SER A 11 -7.05 32.85 -17.18
C SER A 11 -5.81 32.74 -18.07
N GLY A 12 -5.00 31.71 -17.84
CA GLY A 12 -3.66 31.60 -18.42
C GLY A 12 -3.28 30.15 -18.62
N ARG A 13 -2.79 29.82 -19.82
CA ARG A 13 -2.27 28.49 -20.13
C ARG A 13 -1.20 28.10 -19.12
N PHE A 14 -1.44 27.04 -18.38
CA PHE A 14 -0.45 26.45 -17.48
C PHE A 14 0.48 25.52 -18.26
N PRO A 15 1.77 25.45 -17.90
CA PRO A 15 2.65 24.45 -18.45
C PRO A 15 2.12 23.06 -18.05
N LEU A 16 2.16 22.11 -18.99
CA LEU A 16 1.64 20.75 -18.77
C LEU A 16 2.27 20.11 -17.53
N SER A 17 3.54 20.40 -17.26
CA SER A 17 4.25 19.94 -16.07
C SER A 17 3.60 20.36 -14.75
N GLU A 18 3.07 21.59 -14.66
CA GLU A 18 2.43 22.11 -13.45
C GLU A 18 1.06 21.48 -13.23
N VAL A 19 0.28 21.31 -14.30
CA VAL A 19 -1.00 20.60 -14.25
C VAL A 19 -0.80 19.15 -13.83
N VAL A 20 0.16 18.46 -14.44
CA VAL A 20 0.51 17.08 -14.08
C VAL A 20 0.99 17.01 -12.63
N ALA A 21 1.84 17.93 -12.18
CA ALA A 21 2.28 17.97 -10.79
C ALA A 21 1.11 18.17 -9.81
N ASP A 22 0.12 19.00 -10.15
CA ASP A 22 -1.09 19.17 -9.33
C ASP A 22 -1.94 17.90 -9.29
N CYS A 23 -2.15 17.25 -10.44
CA CYS A 23 -2.85 15.98 -10.53
C CYS A 23 -2.20 14.91 -9.65
N VAL A 24 -0.87 14.78 -9.69
CA VAL A 24 -0.15 13.77 -8.91
C VAL A 24 -0.23 14.09 -7.40
N LYS A 25 -0.21 15.37 -7.00
CA LYS A 25 -0.42 15.78 -5.60
C LYS A 25 -1.84 15.42 -5.10
N ARG A 26 -2.87 15.66 -5.91
CA ARG A 26 -4.25 15.27 -5.56
C ARG A 26 -4.37 13.76 -5.47
N TRP A 27 -3.83 13.04 -6.46
CA TRP A 27 -3.82 11.59 -6.47
C TRP A 27 -3.14 11.00 -5.23
N PHE A 28 -2.02 11.58 -4.78
CA PHE A 28 -1.37 11.19 -3.53
C PHE A 28 -2.29 11.37 -2.32
N THR A 29 -3.04 12.48 -2.29
CA THR A 29 -3.95 12.81 -1.19
C THR A 29 -5.12 11.83 -1.11
N ASP A 30 -5.74 11.52 -2.25
CA ASP A 30 -6.82 10.53 -2.33
C ASP A 30 -6.29 9.14 -1.94
N THR A 31 -5.18 8.70 -2.53
CA THR A 31 -4.57 7.41 -2.18
C THR A 31 -4.24 7.32 -0.68
N MET A 32 -3.76 8.40 -0.06
CA MET A 32 -3.48 8.44 1.37
C MET A 32 -4.74 8.28 2.22
N LYS A 33 -5.86 8.86 1.81
CA LYS A 33 -7.14 8.73 2.52
C LYS A 33 -7.62 7.28 2.51
N GLU A 34 -7.47 6.58 1.39
CA GLU A 34 -7.90 5.20 1.24
C GLU A 34 -6.94 4.24 1.96
N ALA A 35 -5.63 4.53 1.92
CA ALA A 35 -4.63 3.81 2.71
C ALA A 35 -4.91 3.90 4.22
N LYS A 36 -5.40 5.06 4.68
CA LYS A 36 -5.84 5.28 6.07
C LYS A 36 -7.15 4.57 6.39
N ALA A 37 -8.05 4.42 5.42
CA ALA A 37 -9.28 3.63 5.56
C ALA A 37 -8.99 2.12 5.72
N GLY A 38 -7.76 1.68 5.44
CA GLY A 38 -7.30 0.31 5.67
C GLY A 38 -7.13 -0.51 4.39
N ASP A 39 -7.28 0.10 3.21
CA ASP A 39 -7.04 -0.58 1.95
C ASP A 39 -5.54 -0.93 1.80
N ILE A 40 -5.25 -2.22 1.74
CA ILE A 40 -3.89 -2.76 1.67
C ILE A 40 -3.21 -2.35 0.35
N ASN A 41 -3.95 -2.33 -0.77
CA ASN A 41 -3.41 -1.94 -2.06
C ASN A 41 -3.01 -0.48 -2.05
N MET A 42 -3.83 0.38 -1.44
CA MET A 42 -3.53 1.81 -1.31
C MET A 42 -2.36 2.07 -0.35
N GLN A 43 -2.23 1.28 0.72
CA GLN A 43 -1.03 1.34 1.59
C GLN A 43 0.25 1.00 0.82
N VAL A 44 0.20 -0.01 -0.07
CA VAL A 44 1.34 -0.32 -0.96
C VAL A 44 1.61 0.81 -1.94
N LEU A 45 0.56 1.38 -2.55
CA LEU A 45 0.68 2.47 -3.51
C LEU A 45 1.29 3.73 -2.88
N VAL A 46 0.84 4.15 -1.69
CA VAL A 46 1.47 5.26 -0.94
C VAL A 46 2.94 4.98 -0.67
N GLY A 47 3.29 3.74 -0.32
CA GLY A 47 4.66 3.31 -0.16
C GLY A 47 5.51 3.58 -1.41
N GLN A 48 5.02 3.14 -2.58
CA GLN A 48 5.69 3.37 -3.86
C GLN A 48 5.78 4.86 -4.23
N MET A 49 4.72 5.64 -3.98
CA MET A 49 4.73 7.09 -4.24
C MET A 49 5.81 7.80 -3.44
N TYR A 50 6.05 7.39 -2.19
CA TYR A 50 7.16 7.90 -1.38
C TYR A 50 8.55 7.49 -1.89
N TYR A 51 8.71 6.32 -2.51
CA TYR A 51 10.00 5.93 -3.11
C TYR A 51 10.29 6.68 -4.40
N SER A 52 9.27 6.89 -5.23
CA SER A 52 9.40 7.56 -6.52
C SER A 52 9.35 9.09 -6.42
N GLY A 53 8.79 9.64 -5.33
CA GLY A 53 8.58 11.08 -5.16
C GLY A 53 7.40 11.62 -5.98
N TYR A 54 6.38 10.79 -6.22
CA TYR A 54 5.18 11.20 -6.95
C TYR A 54 4.25 12.00 -6.04
N GLY A 55 4.10 13.30 -6.30
CA GLY A 55 3.15 14.16 -5.56
C GLY A 55 3.56 14.46 -4.12
N VAL A 56 4.70 13.91 -3.68
CA VAL A 56 5.29 14.08 -2.36
C VAL A 56 6.81 14.03 -2.48
N THR A 57 7.52 14.66 -1.56
CA THR A 57 8.98 14.52 -1.46
C THR A 57 9.34 13.05 -1.23
N LYS A 58 10.35 12.57 -1.98
CA LYS A 58 10.88 11.22 -1.83
C LYS A 58 11.33 10.99 -0.38
N ASP A 59 10.81 9.94 0.23
CA ASP A 59 11.06 9.57 1.62
C ASP A 59 10.98 8.06 1.78
N ALA A 60 12.13 7.39 1.70
CA ALA A 60 12.21 5.94 1.75
C ALA A 60 11.77 5.37 3.12
N GLU A 61 11.92 6.13 4.21
CA GLU A 61 11.52 5.70 5.55
C GLU A 61 9.99 5.66 5.67
N LYS A 62 9.31 6.72 5.21
CA LYS A 62 7.84 6.72 5.12
C LYS A 62 7.33 5.65 4.16
N GLY A 63 8.02 5.44 3.03
CA GLY A 63 7.69 4.36 2.10
C GLY A 63 7.70 2.98 2.77
N ASN A 64 8.78 2.66 3.50
CA ASN A 64 8.92 1.43 4.28
C ASN A 64 7.84 1.28 5.36
N TYR A 65 7.50 2.37 6.05
CA TYR A 65 6.44 2.35 7.07
C TYR A 65 5.10 1.88 6.49
N TRP A 66 4.70 2.44 5.35
CA TRP A 66 3.43 2.08 4.69
C TRP A 66 3.44 0.66 4.14
N LEU A 67 4.55 0.21 3.55
CA LEU A 67 4.70 -1.19 3.10
C LEU A 67 4.66 -2.18 4.27
N THR A 68 5.32 -1.85 5.38
CA THR A 68 5.30 -2.69 6.59
C THR A 68 3.89 -2.81 7.16
N LYS A 69 3.13 -1.70 7.14
CA LYS A 69 1.73 -1.67 7.57
C LYS A 69 0.86 -2.55 6.68
N ALA A 70 1.01 -2.46 5.36
CA ALA A 70 0.31 -3.31 4.40
C ALA A 70 0.62 -4.81 4.61
N SER A 71 1.91 -5.14 4.82
CA SER A 71 2.37 -6.49 5.09
C SER A 71 1.76 -7.08 6.36
N LYS A 72 1.69 -6.31 7.45
CA LYS A 72 1.05 -6.74 8.71
C LYS A 72 -0.43 -7.04 8.53
N THR A 73 -1.15 -6.23 7.77
CA THR A 73 -2.58 -6.45 7.50
C THR A 73 -2.81 -7.70 6.65
N ARG A 74 -2.04 -7.89 5.57
CA ARG A 74 -2.05 -9.14 4.79
C ARG A 74 -1.70 -10.34 5.68
N SER A 75 -0.82 -10.11 6.66
CA SER A 75 -0.38 -11.15 7.56
C SER A 75 -1.48 -11.62 8.54
N ALA A 76 -2.34 -10.71 8.96
CA ALA A 76 -3.48 -11.04 9.80
C ALA A 76 -4.58 -11.79 9.04
N VAL A 77 -4.76 -11.51 7.74
CA VAL A 77 -5.77 -12.16 6.90
C VAL A 77 -5.47 -13.65 6.68
N TRP A 78 -4.20 -14.06 6.55
CA TRP A 78 -3.88 -15.49 6.42
C TRP A 78 -4.02 -16.28 7.71
N LYS A 79 -3.88 -15.65 8.87
CA LYS A 79 -4.04 -16.29 10.20
C LYS A 79 -5.47 -16.66 10.55
N VAL A 80 -6.47 -16.19 9.79
CA VAL A 80 -7.87 -16.61 9.95
C VAL A 80 -8.19 -17.81 9.02
N GLY A 81 -7.24 -18.21 8.17
CA GLY A 81 -7.36 -19.30 7.21
C GLY A 81 -6.81 -20.65 7.67
N ASP A 82 -6.54 -20.87 8.97
CA ASP A 82 -6.16 -22.17 9.55
C ASP A 82 -7.32 -23.20 9.54
N LYS A 83 -8.13 -23.21 8.47
CA LYS A 83 -8.98 -24.34 8.11
C LYS A 83 -8.71 -24.66 6.65
N HIS A 84 -7.66 -25.45 6.44
CA HIS A 84 -7.39 -26.12 5.19
C HIS A 84 -8.68 -26.76 4.66
N PRO A 85 -9.14 -26.46 3.42
CA PRO A 85 -10.19 -27.24 2.79
C PRO A 85 -9.64 -28.65 2.53
N GLY A 86 -9.91 -29.56 3.48
CA GLY A 86 -10.05 -31.00 3.27
C GLY A 86 -9.10 -31.69 2.30
N TYR A 87 -7.78 -31.48 2.41
CA TYR A 87 -6.84 -32.51 1.97
C TYR A 87 -6.46 -33.37 3.18
N ASN A 88 -7.29 -34.39 3.41
CA ASN A 88 -7.01 -35.49 4.33
C ASN A 88 -5.86 -36.32 3.72
N ALA A 89 -4.61 -35.92 3.94
CA ALA A 89 -3.44 -36.72 3.55
C ALA A 89 -3.15 -37.87 4.54
N SER A 90 -4.16 -38.35 5.26
CA SER A 90 -3.98 -39.32 6.35
C SER A 90 -4.26 -40.78 5.96
N ASP A 91 -4.44 -41.10 4.68
CA ASP A 91 -4.59 -42.47 4.17
C ASP A 91 -3.37 -42.91 3.36
N SER A 92 -2.16 -42.63 3.83
CA SER A 92 -0.99 -43.42 3.40
C SER A 92 -0.46 -44.18 4.61
N ASP A 93 -1.03 -45.38 4.77
CA ASP A 93 -0.75 -46.40 5.77
C ASP A 93 0.67 -46.35 6.34
N SER A 94 0.75 -46.00 7.62
CA SER A 94 1.83 -46.43 8.49
C SER A 94 1.42 -47.78 9.09
N GLU A 95 1.73 -48.87 8.40
CA GLU A 95 1.77 -50.20 9.03
C GLU A 95 3.19 -50.41 9.55
N GLU A 96 3.44 -50.03 10.80
CA GLU A 96 4.63 -50.42 11.55
C GLU A 96 4.31 -51.60 12.49
N LEU A 97 5.17 -52.61 12.42
CA LEU A 97 5.52 -53.63 13.44
C LEU A 97 4.61 -54.87 13.62
N LYS A 98 5.21 -56.06 13.44
CA LYS A 98 5.74 -56.88 14.57
C LYS A 98 6.53 -58.12 14.12
N GLU A 99 7.83 -58.04 14.39
CA GLU A 99 8.71 -59.03 15.05
C GLU A 99 8.35 -60.54 15.12
N ASN A 100 9.40 -61.35 14.87
CA ASN A 100 9.76 -62.65 15.49
C ASN A 100 9.11 -63.96 15.01
N SER A 101 9.87 -64.75 14.22
CA SER A 101 10.37 -66.09 14.60
C SER A 101 11.53 -66.54 13.71
#